data_AF-A0A3A8ZN71-F1
#
_entry.id   AF-A0A3A8ZN71-F1
#
_cell.length_a   1.000
_cell.length_b   1.000
_cell.length_c   1.000
_cell.angle_alpha   90.00
_cell.angle_beta   90.00
_cell.angle_gamma   90.00
#
_symmetry.space_group_name_H-M   'P 1'
#
loop_
_entity.id
_entity.type
_entity.pdbx_description
1 polymer ?
#
loop_
_entity_poly.entity_id
_entity_poly.type
_entity_poly.pdbx_seq_one_letter_code
_entity_poly.pdbx_strand_id
1 'polypeptide(L)'
;MPAEYIGKDVAAVALDSMLAAYYEGKQIALHRISYQKKDMVVNPQHYRRLTMKQTMDAENILLEQDKVIDLPLKSSDLSRYDEVLYE
;
A
#
# COMPACT_ATOMS: atom_id res chain seq x y z
N MET A 1 5.04 -3.83 -2.00
CA MET A 1 4.71 -5.22 -2.37
C MET A 1 5.21 -5.47 -3.79
N PRO A 2 5.99 -6.53 -4.04
CA PRO A 2 6.38 -6.93 -5.39
C PRO A 2 5.16 -7.33 -6.24
N ALA A 3 5.24 -7.12 -7.55
CA ALA A 3 4.17 -7.42 -8.51
C ALA A 3 3.76 -8.90 -8.54
N GLU A 4 4.70 -9.79 -8.25
CA GLU A 4 4.55 -11.26 -8.27
C GLU A 4 3.50 -11.80 -7.27
N TYR A 5 3.11 -10.99 -6.29
CA TYR A 5 2.17 -11.35 -5.23
C TYR A 5 0.79 -10.69 -5.38
N ILE A 6 0.52 -10.03 -6.51
CA ILE A 6 -0.79 -9.44 -6.81
C ILE A 6 -1.84 -10.57 -6.91
N GLY A 7 -2.96 -10.41 -6.21
CA GLY A 7 -4.09 -11.36 -6.23
C GLY A 7 -3.83 -12.68 -5.50
N LYS A 8 -2.68 -12.82 -4.81
CA LYS A 8 -2.36 -13.97 -3.97
C LYS A 8 -2.72 -13.68 -2.51
N ASP A 9 -3.07 -14.73 -1.77
CA ASP A 9 -3.34 -14.61 -0.34
C ASP A 9 -2.03 -14.38 0.42
N VAL A 10 -1.96 -13.25 1.12
CA VAL A 10 -0.79 -12.80 1.88
C VAL A 10 -1.17 -12.64 3.34
N ALA A 11 -0.37 -13.19 4.24
CA ALA A 11 -0.52 -12.98 5.67
C ALA A 11 0.16 -11.67 6.09
N ALA A 12 -0.58 -10.77 6.74
CA ALA A 12 -0.04 -9.54 7.31
C ALA A 12 0.09 -9.68 8.83
N VAL A 13 1.28 -9.43 9.36
CA VAL A 13 1.59 -9.49 10.80
C VAL A 13 2.01 -8.11 11.26
N ALA A 14 1.25 -7.55 12.20
CA ALA A 14 1.63 -6.33 12.90
C ALA A 14 2.64 -6.68 13.99
N LEU A 15 3.82 -6.09 13.89
CA LEU A 15 4.82 -6.05 14.96
C LEU A 15 4.60 -4.76 15.77
N ASP A 16 5.65 -4.29 16.46
CA ASP A 16 5.64 -2.97 17.08
C ASP A 16 5.59 -1.88 15.98
N SER A 17 6.69 -1.20 15.69
CA SER A 17 6.69 -0.11 14.69
C SER A 17 6.65 -0.57 13.23
N MET A 18 6.33 -1.85 12.97
CA MET A 18 6.41 -2.43 11.63
C MET A 18 5.22 -3.36 11.31
N LEU A 19 4.83 -3.36 10.04
CA LEU A 19 3.89 -4.30 9.43
C LEU A 19 4.68 -5.18 8.45
N ALA A 20 4.73 -6.48 8.73
CA ALA A 20 5.40 -7.46 7.89
C ALA A 20 4.36 -8.24 7.08
N ALA A 21 4.63 -8.46 5.80
CA ALA A 21 3.79 -9.27 4.93
C ALA A 21 4.53 -10.55 4.53
N TYR A 22 3.82 -11.66 4.57
CA TYR A 22 4.32 -13.00 4.31
C TYR A 22 3.49 -13.71 3.25
N TYR A 23 4.16 -14.39 2.33
CA TYR A 23 3.54 -15.32 1.38
C TYR A 23 4.20 -16.68 1.57
N GLU A 24 3.40 -17.72 1.84
CA GLU A 24 3.89 -19.09 2.06
C GLU A 24 5.04 -19.20 3.09
N GLY A 25 4.99 -18.38 4.15
CA GLY A 25 6.03 -18.34 5.20
C GLY A 25 7.28 -17.54 4.85
N LYS A 26 7.40 -17.01 3.61
CA LYS A 26 8.48 -16.11 3.21
C LYS A 26 8.06 -14.66 3.41
N GLN A 27 8.93 -13.86 4.03
CA GLN A 27 8.72 -12.42 4.16
C GLN A 27 8.86 -11.75 2.78
N ILE A 28 7.81 -11.04 2.33
CA ILE A 28 7.76 -10.39 1.02
C ILE A 28 7.80 -8.87 1.09
N ALA A 29 7.43 -8.28 2.23
CA ALA A 29 7.55 -6.85 2.46
C ALA A 29 7.61 -6.52 3.95
N LEU A 30 8.23 -5.38 4.26
CA LEU A 30 8.28 -4.80 5.59
C LEU A 30 7.99 -3.31 5.48
N HIS A 31 6.99 -2.84 6.21
CA HIS A 31 6.57 -1.44 6.23
C HIS A 31 6.68 -0.89 7.64
N ARG A 32 7.25 0.31 7.80
CA ARG A 32 7.20 1.01 9.08
C ARG A 32 5.83 1.65 9.25
N ILE A 33 5.24 1.50 10.43
CA ILE A 33 3.97 2.12 10.81
C ILE A 33 4.23 3.21 11.85
N SER A 34 3.49 4.31 11.73
CA SER A 34 3.51 5.41 12.68
C SER A 34 2.52 5.11 13.81
N TYR A 35 2.97 5.29 15.04
CA TYR A 35 2.12 5.29 16.23
C TYR A 35 1.66 6.69 16.64
N GLN A 36 2.26 7.73 16.05
CA GLN A 36 1.93 9.10 16.40
C GLN A 36 0.65 9.50 15.68
N LYS A 37 -0.31 10.06 16.45
CA LYS A 37 -1.53 10.63 15.86
C LYS A 37 -1.12 11.69 14.84
N LYS A 38 -1.60 11.52 13.60
CA LYS A 38 -1.42 12.43 12.45
C LYS A 38 -0.07 12.37 11.73
N ASP A 39 0.79 11.41 12.05
CA ASP A 39 2.03 11.19 11.29
C ASP A 39 1.90 10.02 10.33
N MET A 40 2.38 10.24 9.10
CA MET A 40 2.37 9.25 8.04
C MET A 40 3.79 8.83 7.68
N VAL A 41 4.06 7.53 7.71
CA VAL A 41 5.35 6.97 7.28
C VAL A 41 5.26 6.62 5.79
N VAL A 42 5.47 7.64 4.96
CA VAL A 42 5.60 7.47 3.51
C VAL A 42 6.89 8.11 3.02
N ASN A 43 7.33 7.74 1.82
CA ASN A 43 8.33 8.53 1.12
C ASN A 43 7.67 9.85 0.65
N PRO A 44 8.05 11.02 1.22
CA PRO A 44 7.38 12.28 0.92
C PRO A 44 7.57 12.73 -0.53
N GLN A 45 8.68 12.34 -1.17
CA GLN A 45 8.96 12.71 -2.56
C GLN A 45 8.05 11.94 -3.52
N HIS A 46 7.84 10.65 -3.25
CA HIS A 46 7.04 9.78 -4.10
C HIS A 46 5.53 10.01 -3.91
N TYR A 47 5.10 10.32 -2.69
CA TYR A 47 3.69 10.43 -2.34
C TYR A 47 3.19 11.86 -2.11
N ARG A 48 3.99 12.88 -2.46
CA ARG A 48 3.70 14.31 -2.22
C ARG A 48 2.27 14.72 -2.61
N ARG A 49 1.80 14.29 -3.78
CA ARG A 49 0.44 14.60 -4.30
C ARG A 49 -0.67 13.96 -3.48
N LEU A 50 -0.44 12.75 -2.95
CA LEU A 50 -1.39 12.02 -2.11
C LEU A 50 -1.43 12.62 -0.70
N THR A 51 -0.26 12.94 -0.13
CA THR A 51 -0.14 13.65 1.14
C THR A 51 -0.86 15.00 1.12
N MET A 52 -0.86 15.71 -0.01
CA MET A 52 -1.60 16.97 -0.18
C MET A 52 -3.13 16.81 -0.18
N LYS A 53 -3.63 15.65 -0.64
CA LYS A 53 -5.06 15.36 -0.74
C LYS A 53 -5.64 14.69 0.50
N GLN A 54 -4.78 14.19 1.39
CA GLN A 54 -5.19 13.48 2.58
C GLN A 54 -5.41 14.49 3.72
N THR A 55 -6.54 15.20 3.66
CA THR A 55 -7.05 15.97 4.81
C THR A 55 -7.52 14.99 5.89
N MET A 56 -6.84 15.00 7.05
CA MET A 56 -7.06 14.04 8.15
C MET A 56 -8.44 14.18 8.83
N ASP A 57 -9.09 15.34 8.69
CA ASP A 57 -10.40 15.63 9.29
C ASP A 57 -11.56 15.45 8.28
N ALA A 58 -11.29 14.93 7.08
CA ALA A 58 -12.33 14.60 6.11
C ALA A 58 -12.77 13.14 6.30
N GLU A 59 -14.05 12.91 6.53
CA GLU A 59 -14.61 11.56 6.61
C GLU A 59 -14.43 10.82 5.28
N ASN A 60 -14.01 9.56 5.36
CA ASN A 60 -13.77 8.73 4.19
C ASN A 60 -15.10 8.21 3.62
N ILE A 61 -15.74 9.04 2.79
CA ILE A 61 -16.98 8.71 2.07
C ILE A 61 -16.83 7.61 1.01
N LEU A 62 -15.62 7.06 0.77
CA LEU A 62 -15.42 5.96 -0.19
C LEU A 62 -16.05 4.65 0.28
N LEU A 63 -16.29 4.50 1.58
CA LEU A 63 -16.89 3.32 2.19
C LEU A 63 -18.37 3.49 2.52
N GLU A 64 -18.89 4.72 2.43
CA GLU A 64 -20.31 4.97 2.64
C GLU A 64 -21.07 4.83 1.32
N GLN A 65 -22.16 4.04 1.38
CA GLN A 65 -23.11 3.71 0.32
C GLN A 65 -22.64 2.59 -0.61
N ASP A 66 -23.11 1.36 -0.35
CA ASP A 66 -23.70 0.36 -1.30
C ASP A 66 -23.11 0.21 -2.72
N LYS A 67 -21.90 0.71 -2.92
CA LYS A 67 -21.10 0.74 -4.13
C LYS A 67 -19.80 0.10 -3.72
N VAL A 68 -19.79 -1.22 -3.72
CA VAL A 68 -18.55 -1.98 -3.78
C VAL A 68 -17.85 -1.53 -5.06
N ILE A 69 -16.87 -0.63 -4.94
CA ILE A 69 -16.01 -0.17 -6.04
C ILE A 69 -14.89 -1.19 -6.25
N ASP A 70 -15.18 -2.49 -6.12
CA ASP A 70 -14.33 -3.52 -6.68
C ASP A 70 -14.61 -3.56 -8.19
N LEU A 71 -14.21 -2.48 -8.87
CA LEU A 71 -13.97 -2.54 -10.29
C LEU A 71 -12.90 -3.62 -10.46
N PRO A 72 -13.10 -4.63 -11.32
CA PRO A 72 -12.04 -5.60 -11.59
C PRO A 72 -10.80 -4.81 -11.97
N LEU A 73 -9.74 -4.97 -11.16
CA LEU A 73 -8.46 -4.32 -11.37
C LEU A 73 -8.03 -4.63 -12.80
N LYS A 74 -8.09 -3.62 -13.67
CA LYS A 74 -7.58 -3.74 -15.02
C LYS A 74 -6.10 -4.08 -14.86
N SER A 75 -5.63 -5.18 -15.45
CA SER A 75 -4.24 -5.60 -15.36
C SER A 75 -3.34 -4.47 -15.85
N SER A 76 -2.74 -3.74 -14.92
CA SER A 76 -1.76 -2.69 -15.23
C SER A 76 -0.48 -3.37 -15.71
N ASP A 77 0.06 -2.92 -16.83
CA ASP A 77 1.37 -3.34 -17.32
C ASP A 77 2.46 -2.77 -16.39
N LEU A 78 3.23 -3.66 -15.78
CA LEU A 78 4.25 -3.34 -14.77
C LEU A 78 5.67 -3.36 -15.33
N SER A 79 5.85 -3.66 -16.62
CA SER A 79 7.15 -3.74 -17.31
C SER A 79 8.01 -2.48 -17.12
N ARG A 80 7.36 -1.32 -16.92
CA ARG A 80 8.00 -0.03 -16.67
C ARG A 80 8.78 0.05 -15.34
N TYR A 81 8.44 -0.77 -14.35
CA TYR A 81 9.14 -0.78 -13.07
C TYR A 81 10.36 -1.71 -13.08
N ASP A 82 10.42 -2.66 -14.03
CA ASP A 82 11.53 -3.60 -14.18
C ASP A 82 12.74 -2.95 -14.87
N GLU A 83 12.54 -1.89 -15.65
CA GLU A 83 13.62 -1.10 -16.30
C GLU A 83 14.58 -0.46 -15.29
N VAL A 84 14.14 -0.23 -14.05
CA VAL A 84 14.93 0.45 -13.00
C VAL A 84 15.96 -0.49 -12.34
N LEU A 85 15.88 -1.81 -12.58
CA LEU A 85 16.80 -2.79 -11.99
C LEU A 85 18.10 -3.01 -12.79
N TYR A 86 18.25 -2.39 -13.96
CA TYR A 86 19.38 -2.62 -14.88
C TYR A 86 20.21 -1.37 -15.22
N GLU A 87 20.14 -0.29 -14.42
CA GLU A 87 21.14 0.80 -14.43
C GLU A 87 22.09 0.72 -13.23
#